data_AF-A0A0L7K3I0-F1
#
_entry.id   AF-A0A0L7K3I0-F1
#
_cell.length_a   1.000
_cell.length_b   1.000
_cell.length_c   1.000
_cell.angle_alpha   90.00
_cell.angle_beta   90.00
_cell.angle_gamma   90.00
#
_symmetry.space_group_name_H-M   'P 1'
#
loop_
_entity.id
_entity.type
_entity.pdbx_description
1 polymer ?
#
loop_
_entity_poly.entity_id
_entity_poly.type
_entity_poly.pdbx_seq_one_letter_code
_entity_poly.pdbx_strand_id
1 'polypeptide(L)' 'MVVKIRGKGQKRKIALKFTIDCTHPAEDSILDVANFEKYLKEHVKVEGKTNNLGNHVVIARDKTKVAINA' A
#
# COMPACT_ATOMS: atom_id res chain seq x y z
N MET A 1 -26.42 4.99 -38.53
CA MET A 1 -26.27 4.05 -37.40
C MET A 1 -25.06 4.46 -36.59
N VAL A 2 -25.32 4.87 -35.34
CA VAL A 2 -24.46 5.30 -34.20
C VAL A 2 -22.92 5.29 -34.38
N VAL A 3 -22.33 6.48 -34.36
CA VAL A 3 -20.90 6.70 -34.08
C VAL A 3 -20.65 6.41 -32.60
N LYS A 4 -19.99 5.29 -32.28
CA LYS A 4 -19.63 4.93 -30.90
C LYS A 4 -18.33 5.63 -30.51
N ILE A 5 -18.46 6.75 -29.80
CA ILE A 5 -17.35 7.45 -29.14
C ILE A 5 -16.77 6.50 -28.08
N ARG A 6 -15.62 5.88 -28.37
CA ARG A 6 -14.87 5.07 -27.41
C ARG A 6 -14.26 6.00 -26.37
N GLY A 7 -14.49 5.66 -25.11
CA GLY A 7 -14.35 6.52 -23.95
C GLY A 7 -13.00 7.22 -23.81
N LYS A 8 -13.10 8.44 -23.27
CA LYS A 8 -12.04 9.22 -22.61
C LYS A 8 -10.95 8.30 -22.06
N GLY A 9 -9.70 8.56 -22.47
CA GLY A 9 -8.53 7.86 -21.98
C GLY A 9 -8.52 7.81 -20.46
N GLN A 10 -8.81 6.64 -19.91
CA GLN A 10 -8.54 6.34 -18.52
C GLN A 10 -7.03 6.45 -18.36
N LYS A 11 -6.56 7.53 -17.71
CA LYS A 11 -5.23 7.56 -17.11
C LYS A 11 -5.11 6.27 -16.30
N ARG A 12 -4.27 5.33 -16.77
CA ARG A 12 -3.95 4.13 -15.98
C ARG A 12 -3.44 4.64 -14.64
N LYS A 13 -4.19 4.40 -13.58
CA LYS A 13 -3.66 4.52 -12.23
C LYS A 13 -2.46 3.58 -12.19
N ILE A 14 -1.27 4.15 -12.11
CA ILE A 14 -0.04 3.38 -11.93
C ILE A 14 -0.16 2.82 -10.52
N ALA A 15 -0.52 1.54 -10.43
CA ALA A 15 -0.55 0.83 -9.15
C ALA A 15 0.90 0.60 -8.74
N LEU A 16 1.36 1.32 -7.71
CA LEU A 16 2.71 1.17 -7.20
C LEU A 16 2.67 0.15 -6.07
N LYS A 17 3.36 -0.98 -6.27
CA LYS A 17 3.47 -2.02 -5.24
C LYS A 17 4.87 -2.02 -4.67
N PHE A 18 4.96 -1.77 -3.38
CA PHE A 18 6.18 -1.88 -2.59
C PHE A 18 6.06 -3.07 -1.66
N THR A 19 7.17 -3.77 -1.42
CA THR A 19 7.21 -4.89 -0.49
C THR A 19 8.44 -4.74 0.36
N ILE A 20 8.24 -4.76 1.67
CA ILE A 20 9.29 -4.72 2.67
C ILE A 20 9.46 -6.15 3.15
N ASP A 21 10.66 -6.69 2.94
CA ASP A 21 11.01 -8.03 3.42
C ASP A 21 11.59 -7.91 4.84
N CYS A 22 10.87 -8.47 5.81
CA CYS A 22 11.23 -8.47 7.21
C CYS A 22 11.56 -9.89 7.70
N THR A 23 11.87 -10.84 6.81
CA THR A 23 12.21 -12.24 7.16
C THR A 23 13.29 -12.33 8.23
N HIS A 24 14.47 -11.78 7.98
CA HIS A 24 15.59 -11.81 8.91
C HIS A 24 15.26 -11.22 10.31
N PRO A 25 14.76 -9.97 10.42
CA PRO A 25 14.45 -9.39 11.72
C PRO A 25 13.19 -9.97 12.40
N ALA A 26 12.28 -10.61 11.65
CA ALA A 26 11.15 -11.32 12.24
C ALA A 26 11.58 -12.68 12.83
N GLU A 27 12.49 -13.38 12.16
CA GLU A 27 13.07 -14.66 12.65
C GLU A 27 13.91 -14.44 13.91
N ASP A 28 14.73 -13.39 13.93
CA ASP A 28 15.51 -13.00 15.10
C ASP A 28 14.65 -12.39 16.24
N SER A 29 13.31 -12.33 16.07
CA SER A 29 12.34 -11.78 17.04
C SER A 29 12.61 -10.34 17.51
N ILE A 30 13.40 -9.58 16.73
CA ILE A 30 13.72 -8.17 16.98
C ILE A 30 12.64 -7.22 16.44
N LEU A 31 11.88 -7.64 15.43
CA LEU A 31 10.86 -6.83 14.77
C LEU A 31 9.50 -7.53 14.78
N ASP A 32 8.51 -6.90 15.42
CA ASP A 32 7.12 -7.33 15.33
C ASP A 32 6.45 -6.72 14.08
N VAL A 33 6.20 -7.58 13.08
CA VAL A 33 5.54 -7.22 11.82
C VAL A 33 4.13 -6.68 12.06
N ALA A 34 3.43 -7.14 13.12
CA ALA A 34 2.10 -6.65 13.46
C ALA A 34 2.13 -5.19 13.94
N ASN A 35 3.08 -4.86 14.81
CA ASN A 35 3.26 -3.48 15.28
C ASN A 35 3.77 -2.56 14.15
N PHE A 36 4.64 -3.08 13.29
CA PHE A 36 5.14 -2.33 12.13
C PHE A 36 4.03 -1.98 11.13
N GLU A 37 3.08 -2.89 10.89
CA GLU A 37 1.90 -2.59 10.07
C GLU A 37 1.06 -1.44 10.65
N LYS A 38 0.79 -1.46 11.96
CA LYS A 38 0.06 -0.38 12.64
C LYS A 38 0.80 0.95 12.55
N TYR A 39 2.10 0.92 12.81
CA TYR A 39 2.97 2.08 12.69
C TYR A 39 2.88 2.71 11.29
N LEU A 40 2.96 1.88 10.24
CA LEU A 40 2.82 2.37 8.87
C LEU A 40 1.44 2.98 8.61
N LYS A 41 0.36 2.39 9.13
CA LYS A 41 -0.99 2.98 8.97
C LYS A 41 -1.12 4.35 9.63
N GLU A 42 -0.52 4.54 10.79
CA GLU A 42 -0.61 5.81 11.54
C GLU A 42 0.34 6.88 11.00
N HIS A 43 1.51 6.48 10.50
CA HIS A 43 2.56 7.41 10.06
C HIS A 43 2.57 7.69 8.56
N VAL A 44 1.99 6.83 7.72
CA VAL A 44 1.86 7.11 6.28
C VAL A 44 0.92 8.29 6.08
N LYS A 45 1.42 9.30 5.35
CA LYS A 45 0.69 10.52 5.03
C LYS A 45 0.28 10.51 3.56
N VAL A 46 -1.00 10.71 3.30
CA VAL A 46 -1.53 10.98 1.95
C VAL A 46 -1.91 12.45 1.92
N GLU A 47 -1.32 13.20 0.99
CA GLU A 47 -1.52 14.66 0.86
C GLU A 47 -1.23 15.44 2.16
N GLY A 48 -0.24 14.97 2.93
CA GLY A 48 0.20 15.62 4.18
C GLY A 48 -0.62 15.24 5.43
N LYS A 49 -1.67 14.42 5.30
CA LYS A 49 -2.49 13.96 6.43
C LYS A 49 -2.26 12.48 6.75
N THR A 50 -2.05 12.18 8.03
CA THR A 50 -2.07 10.80 8.55
C THR A 50 -3.51 10.27 8.58
N ASN A 51 -3.69 8.95 8.64
CA ASN A 51 -5.01 8.27 8.59
C ASN A 51 -5.85 8.49 7.31
N ASN A 52 -5.32 9.16 6.28
CA ASN A 52 -6.02 9.39 5.01
C ASN A 52 -5.71 8.30 3.96
N LEU A 53 -5.63 7.03 4.39
CA LEU A 53 -5.22 5.91 3.54
C LEU A 53 -6.31 5.52 2.51
N GLY A 54 -7.58 5.55 2.94
CA GLY A 54 -8.77 5.35 2.10
C GLY A 54 -8.58 4.33 0.98
N ASN A 55 -8.79 4.77 -0.27
CA ASN A 55 -8.54 3.98 -1.48
C ASN A 55 -7.21 4.34 -2.17
N HIS A 56 -6.35 5.12 -1.50
CA HIS A 56 -5.08 5.61 -2.05
C HIS A 56 -3.90 4.75 -1.65
N VAL A 57 -3.92 4.16 -0.46
CA VAL A 57 -2.83 3.29 0.02
C VAL A 57 -3.43 2.13 0.81
N VAL A 58 -3.15 0.92 0.36
CA VAL A 58 -3.52 -0.34 1.02
C VAL A 58 -2.26 -0.99 1.58
N ILE A 59 -2.19 -1.09 2.90
CA ILE A 59 -1.12 -1.77 3.62
C ILE A 59 -1.63 -3.17 3.98
N ALA A 60 -0.93 -4.19 3.53
CA ALA A 60 -1.18 -5.59 3.84
C ALA A 60 0.04 -6.19 4.53
N ARG A 61 -0.18 -6.99 5.57
CA ARG A 61 0.89 -7.74 6.23
C ARG A 61 0.81 -9.22 5.90
N ASP A 62 1.98 -9.81 5.77
CA ASP A 62 2.24 -11.25 5.75
C ASP A 62 3.04 -11.63 6.99
N LYS A 63 3.33 -12.92 7.17
CA LYS A 63 4.11 -13.42 8.32
C LYS A 63 5.49 -12.76 8.45
N THR A 64 6.14 -12.51 7.31
CA THR A 64 7.53 -12.03 7.26
C THR A 64 7.70 -10.82 6.35
N LYS A 65 6.63 -10.35 5.70
CA LYS A 65 6.70 -9.26 4.74
C LYS A 65 5.56 -8.28 4.94
N VAL A 66 5.75 -7.04 4.54
CA VAL A 66 4.69 -6.03 4.47
C VAL A 66 4.60 -5.50 3.06
N ALA A 67 3.41 -5.56 2.47
CA ALA A 67 3.13 -5.04 1.14
C ALA A 67 2.34 -3.73 1.24
N ILE A 68 2.80 -2.71 0.51
CA ILE A 68 2.15 -1.41 0.41
C ILE A 68 1.76 -1.23 -1.05
N ASN A 69 0.46 -1.10 -1.31
CA ASN A 69 -0.08 -0.83 -2.64
C ASN A 69 -0.65 0.58 -2.66
N ALA A 70 -0.21 1.43 -3.58
CA ALA A 70 -0.75 2.77 -3.80
C ALA A 70 -1.46 2.88 -5.16
#